data_AF-A0AAU8REW6-F1
#
_entry.id   AF-A0AAU8REW6-F1
#
_cell.length_a   1.000
_cell.length_b   1.000
_cell.length_c   1.000
_cell.angle_alpha   90.00
_cell.angle_beta   90.00
_cell.angle_gamma   90.00
#
_symmetry.space_group_name_H-M   'P 1'
#
loop_
_entity.id
_entity.type
_entity.pdbx_description
1 polymer ?
#
loop_
_entity_poly.entity_id
_entity_poly.type
_entity_poly.pdbx_seq_one_letter_code
_entity_poly.pdbx_strand_id
1 'polypeptide(L)'
;MKNLVKLIVSLVLVAIVSVVEGCNGRKTKNEKEINTSEKEQVVISDNELLDKIQRQTFDYFWEGAEPTSGLARERIHLDSIYPSHDRNIITIGGSGFGLMAILVGVERGFITREQAIARYEKMLSFLEKADRFHGAWPHWLQPSGKTAPFSNKDDGGDLVETAFLIQGLLTAKEYFNSSNDKELAIRERIQKLWEGVEFDWYTKGENVLYWHWSPNHGWDMNFPVGGYNEALIMYILGAASPTHPIKKEVYDQGWALNGNIAKDTTYYGLETELNHYEHDKSPVGPLFWAHYSYLGLNPKGLSDKYGNYWKLNQNHALIHYKHAVANPNKFKGYGEKAWGFTSSYSMKGYAGHRPDNDLGVIAPTAALSSMPYTPKESLAFLRYLYTEQDSLIGKYGPYDAYSLTDNWSLPRYLAIDQGPIPVMIENYRSGMLWYYFMKNEDVHRGLNALEFTYVMPKE
;
A
#
# COMPACT_ATOMS: atom_id res chain seq x y z
N MET A 1 -45.01 -55.62 53.75
CA MET A 1 -44.14 -56.83 53.61
C MET A 1 -42.70 -56.33 53.72
N LYS A 2 -42.06 -56.46 54.90
CA LYS A 2 -41.18 -57.60 55.30
C LYS A 2 -40.13 -57.85 54.19
N ASN A 3 -38.81 -57.82 54.38
CA ASN A 3 -37.91 -58.12 55.50
C ASN A 3 -36.48 -57.77 55.02
N LEU A 4 -35.59 -57.17 55.83
CA LEU A 4 -34.72 -57.80 56.85
C LEU A 4 -33.34 -58.26 56.30
N VAL A 5 -32.31 -57.50 56.66
CA VAL A 5 -30.98 -57.88 57.21
C VAL A 5 -30.58 -59.36 57.20
N LYS A 6 -29.34 -59.64 56.74
CA LYS A 6 -28.28 -60.48 57.39
C LYS A 6 -27.03 -60.53 56.46
N LEU A 7 -25.87 -60.02 56.87
CA LEU A 7 -24.85 -60.63 57.75
C LEU A 7 -24.05 -61.74 57.06
N ILE A 8 -22.73 -61.57 56.92
CA ILE A 8 -21.71 -62.56 57.27
C ILE A 8 -20.37 -61.83 57.51
N VAL A 9 -19.84 -62.09 58.70
CA VAL A 9 -18.50 -61.78 59.22
C VAL A 9 -17.73 -63.10 59.23
N SER A 10 -16.42 -63.07 58.95
CA SER A 10 -15.33 -63.84 59.62
C SER A 10 -14.20 -64.18 58.64
N LEU A 11 -13.03 -63.57 58.84
CA LEU A 11 -11.78 -64.14 59.40
C LEU A 11 -10.82 -64.55 58.26
N VAL A 12 -9.55 -64.15 58.25
CA VAL A 12 -8.46 -64.86 58.92
C VAL A 12 -7.16 -64.00 58.91
N LEU A 13 -6.48 -64.01 60.06
CA LEU A 13 -5.05 -63.87 60.42
C LEU A 13 -4.09 -63.09 59.50
N VAL A 14 -3.45 -62.00 59.98
CA VAL A 14 -2.19 -61.93 60.78
C VAL A 14 -0.95 -62.40 60.01
N ALA A 15 -0.12 -61.43 59.60
CA ALA A 15 1.34 -61.48 59.70
C ALA A 15 1.93 -60.07 59.62
N ILE A 16 2.65 -59.70 60.68
CA ILE A 16 3.39 -58.46 60.89
C ILE A 16 4.78 -58.61 60.26
N VAL A 17 5.33 -57.51 59.71
CA VAL A 17 6.70 -56.97 59.90
C VAL A 17 7.10 -56.14 58.67
N SER A 18 6.90 -54.83 58.84
CA SER A 18 7.70 -53.67 58.43
C SER A 18 8.91 -53.83 57.50
N VAL A 19 8.88 -53.12 56.37
CA VAL A 19 9.94 -52.20 55.86
C VAL A 19 9.28 -51.00 55.18
N VAL A 20 9.94 -49.84 55.28
CA VAL A 20 9.49 -48.45 55.20
C VAL A 20 9.34 -47.94 53.75
N GLU A 21 8.35 -47.04 53.56
CA GLU A 21 8.38 -45.76 52.81
C GLU A 21 7.09 -45.55 52.00
N GLY A 22 6.23 -44.65 52.50
CA GLY A 22 4.95 -44.33 51.87
C GLY A 22 4.26 -43.13 52.54
N CYS A 23 3.99 -42.13 51.72
CA CYS A 23 3.46 -40.81 52.03
C CYS A 23 2.16 -40.73 52.87
N ASN A 24 2.00 -39.53 53.45
CA ASN A 24 0.78 -38.76 53.69
C ASN A 24 -0.09 -38.99 54.95
N GLY A 25 -0.34 -37.86 55.65
CA GLY A 25 -1.66 -37.62 56.23
C GLY A 25 -1.71 -36.69 57.45
N ARG A 26 -1.73 -35.37 57.24
CA ARG A 26 -2.51 -34.46 58.11
C ARG A 26 -3.49 -33.67 57.26
N LYS A 27 -4.77 -34.00 57.47
CA LYS A 27 -5.95 -33.34 56.91
C LYS A 27 -6.06 -31.91 57.44
N THR A 28 -6.29 -30.94 56.55
CA THR A 28 -7.11 -29.76 56.88
C THR A 28 -7.65 -29.10 55.62
N LYS A 29 -8.99 -28.95 55.62
CA LYS A 29 -9.84 -27.98 54.91
C LYS A 29 -9.83 -27.94 53.38
N ASN A 30 -10.96 -28.38 52.83
CA ASN A 30 -11.44 -28.03 51.49
C ASN A 30 -11.71 -26.53 51.40
N GLU A 31 -10.84 -25.79 50.73
CA GLU A 31 -11.23 -24.64 49.94
C GLU A 31 -11.27 -25.11 48.48
N LYS A 32 -12.42 -24.96 47.82
CA LYS A 32 -12.50 -25.13 46.38
C LYS A 32 -11.77 -23.94 45.74
N GLU A 33 -10.51 -24.14 45.36
CA GLU A 33 -9.88 -23.31 44.35
C GLU A 33 -10.70 -23.46 43.06
N ILE A 34 -11.45 -22.42 42.73
CA ILE A 34 -11.93 -22.20 41.37
C ILE A 34 -10.68 -21.87 40.57
N ASN A 35 -10.12 -22.89 39.92
CA ASN A 35 -9.05 -22.71 38.95
C ASN A 35 -9.68 -22.02 37.73
N THR A 36 -9.82 -20.69 37.79
CA THR A 36 -10.01 -19.87 36.61
C THR A 36 -8.74 -20.00 35.80
N SER A 37 -8.76 -20.91 34.82
CA SER A 37 -7.82 -20.84 33.72
C SER A 37 -8.12 -19.53 33.01
N GLU A 38 -7.44 -18.45 33.42
CA GLU A 38 -7.25 -17.30 32.56
C GLU A 38 -6.67 -17.88 31.27
N LYS A 39 -7.47 -17.88 30.21
CA LYS A 39 -6.91 -18.03 28.87
C LYS A 39 -5.89 -16.91 28.78
N GLU A 40 -4.60 -17.24 28.83
CA GLU A 40 -3.55 -16.36 28.34
C GLU A 40 -3.97 -15.96 26.93
N GLN A 41 -4.57 -14.78 26.79
CA GLN A 41 -4.76 -14.17 25.49
C GLN A 41 -3.36 -13.96 24.98
N VAL A 42 -2.97 -14.72 23.96
CA VAL A 42 -1.71 -14.50 23.24
C VAL A 42 -1.74 -13.06 22.73
N VAL A 43 -1.04 -12.16 23.42
CA VAL A 43 -0.90 -10.78 23.01
C VAL A 43 0.10 -10.76 21.86
N ILE A 44 -0.40 -10.75 20.63
CA ILE A 44 0.45 -10.58 19.45
C ILE A 44 1.05 -9.17 19.51
N SER A 45 2.37 -9.07 19.49
CA SER A 45 3.09 -7.79 19.51
C SER A 45 2.86 -7.01 18.21
N ASP A 46 3.07 -5.68 18.24
CA ASP A 46 2.97 -4.86 17.03
C ASP A 46 3.96 -5.34 15.95
N ASN A 47 5.18 -5.72 16.33
CA ASN A 47 6.18 -6.23 15.38
C ASN A 47 5.74 -7.53 14.70
N GLU A 48 5.15 -8.47 15.44
CA GLU A 48 4.64 -9.71 14.86
C GLU A 48 3.46 -9.46 13.91
N LEU A 49 2.58 -8.49 14.22
CA LEU A 49 1.51 -8.08 13.33
C LEU A 49 2.07 -7.42 12.05
N LEU A 50 3.07 -6.54 12.18
CA LEU A 50 3.73 -5.88 11.05
C LEU A 50 4.44 -6.90 10.13
N ASP A 51 5.19 -7.85 10.71
CA ASP A 51 5.83 -8.92 9.94
C ASP A 51 4.78 -9.78 9.20
N LYS A 52 3.68 -10.12 9.88
CA LYS A 52 2.60 -10.93 9.30
C LYS A 52 1.93 -10.22 8.13
N ILE A 53 1.51 -8.97 8.30
CA ILE A 53 0.84 -8.24 7.22
C ILE A 53 1.78 -7.95 6.05
N GLN A 54 3.04 -7.59 6.30
CA GLN A 54 4.03 -7.38 5.25
C GLN A 54 4.24 -8.66 4.44
N ARG A 55 4.37 -9.82 5.11
CA ARG A 55 4.53 -11.11 4.41
C ARG A 55 3.31 -11.47 3.56
N GLN A 56 2.11 -11.43 4.14
CA GLN A 56 0.89 -11.80 3.42
C GLN A 56 0.65 -10.89 2.21
N THR A 57 0.88 -9.59 2.36
CA THR A 57 0.64 -8.61 1.29
C THR A 57 1.73 -8.67 0.21
N PHE A 58 2.98 -8.95 0.59
CA PHE A 58 4.07 -9.24 -0.35
C PHE A 58 3.71 -10.40 -1.31
N ASP A 59 3.02 -11.44 -0.82
CA ASP A 59 2.66 -12.60 -1.64
C ASP A 59 1.69 -12.26 -2.79
N TYR A 60 1.00 -11.10 -2.76
CA TYR A 60 0.27 -10.56 -3.92
C TYR A 60 1.21 -10.36 -5.13
N PHE A 61 2.39 -9.80 -4.89
CA PHE A 61 3.39 -9.47 -5.92
C PHE A 61 4.37 -10.61 -6.18
N TRP A 62 4.44 -11.58 -5.25
CA TRP A 62 5.33 -12.71 -5.41
C TRP A 62 4.64 -13.93 -6.03
N GLU A 63 3.65 -14.49 -5.34
CA GLU A 63 2.86 -15.64 -5.80
C GLU A 63 1.72 -15.22 -6.72
N GLY A 64 1.11 -14.07 -6.47
CA GLY A 64 -0.03 -13.53 -7.23
C GLY A 64 0.34 -12.87 -8.56
N ALA A 65 1.64 -12.68 -8.84
CA ALA A 65 2.13 -12.07 -10.07
C ALA A 65 1.64 -12.79 -11.34
N GLU A 66 1.56 -12.06 -12.45
CA GLU A 66 1.30 -12.65 -13.76
C GLU A 66 2.52 -13.50 -14.18
N PRO A 67 2.33 -14.78 -14.53
CA PRO A 67 3.43 -15.74 -14.67
C PRO A 67 4.36 -15.50 -15.86
N THR A 68 4.00 -14.70 -16.85
CA THR A 68 4.82 -14.45 -18.04
C THR A 68 5.78 -13.27 -17.80
N SER A 69 5.22 -12.16 -17.33
CA SER A 69 5.90 -10.90 -17.06
C SER A 69 6.57 -10.86 -15.69
N GLY A 70 6.01 -11.54 -14.70
CA GLY A 70 6.37 -11.36 -13.29
C GLY A 70 5.87 -10.04 -12.68
N LEU A 71 5.08 -9.27 -13.42
CA LEU A 71 4.48 -8.00 -13.00
C LEU A 71 3.17 -8.23 -12.24
N ALA A 72 2.65 -7.17 -11.62
CA ALA A 72 1.45 -7.21 -10.80
C ALA A 72 0.20 -7.34 -11.68
N ARG A 73 -0.68 -8.29 -11.35
CA ARG A 73 -2.05 -8.28 -11.87
C ARG A 73 -2.78 -7.06 -11.35
N GLU A 74 -3.61 -6.45 -12.19
CA GLU A 74 -4.54 -5.39 -11.78
C GLU A 74 -5.37 -5.80 -10.56
N ARG A 75 -5.95 -7.01 -10.64
CA ARG A 75 -6.84 -7.53 -9.61
C ARG A 75 -6.67 -9.03 -9.42
N ILE A 76 -6.87 -9.49 -8.19
CA ILE A 76 -6.99 -10.91 -7.86
C ILE A 76 -8.29 -11.14 -7.12
N HIS A 77 -9.18 -11.93 -7.69
CA HIS A 77 -10.42 -12.38 -7.09
C HIS A 77 -10.33 -13.87 -6.75
N LEU A 78 -10.43 -14.20 -5.46
CA LEU A 78 -10.37 -15.59 -4.99
C LEU A 78 -11.66 -16.36 -5.30
N ASP A 79 -12.77 -15.65 -5.54
CA ASP A 79 -14.03 -16.22 -6.04
C ASP A 79 -13.98 -16.60 -7.54
N SER A 80 -12.90 -16.25 -8.24
CA SER A 80 -12.71 -16.44 -9.68
C SER A 80 -13.75 -15.73 -10.58
N ILE A 81 -14.44 -14.71 -10.09
CA ILE A 81 -15.45 -13.96 -10.85
C ILE A 81 -14.83 -12.68 -11.42
N TYR A 82 -14.54 -12.64 -12.73
CA TYR A 82 -13.96 -11.48 -13.42
C TYR A 82 -14.92 -10.91 -14.48
N PRO A 83 -15.70 -9.85 -14.17
CA PRO A 83 -16.81 -9.43 -15.04
C PRO A 83 -16.42 -8.72 -16.35
N SER A 84 -15.31 -7.99 -16.38
CA SER A 84 -15.00 -7.06 -17.49
C SER A 84 -13.64 -7.29 -18.15
N HIS A 85 -12.68 -7.90 -17.46
CA HIS A 85 -11.31 -8.08 -17.94
C HIS A 85 -10.73 -9.42 -17.50
N ASP A 86 -9.80 -9.98 -18.28
CA ASP A 86 -9.09 -11.21 -17.94
C ASP A 86 -8.30 -11.06 -16.63
N ARG A 87 -8.19 -12.15 -15.86
CA ARG A 87 -7.41 -12.19 -14.62
C ARG A 87 -5.95 -11.75 -14.80
N ASN A 88 -5.38 -11.92 -15.98
CA ASN A 88 -3.96 -11.69 -16.26
C ASN A 88 -3.67 -10.31 -16.84
N ILE A 89 -4.62 -9.37 -16.79
CA ILE A 89 -4.31 -7.95 -17.02
C ILE A 89 -3.27 -7.48 -16.01
N ILE A 90 -2.22 -6.87 -16.52
CA ILE A 90 -1.11 -6.30 -15.77
C ILE A 90 -1.34 -4.80 -15.65
N THR A 91 -1.20 -4.25 -14.45
CA THR A 91 -1.20 -2.79 -14.20
C THR A 91 0.21 -2.26 -14.09
N ILE A 92 0.49 -1.12 -14.72
CA ILE A 92 1.82 -0.52 -14.73
C ILE A 92 2.16 0.16 -13.40
N GLY A 93 1.33 1.05 -12.88
CA GLY A 93 1.62 1.75 -11.63
C GLY A 93 1.58 0.79 -10.43
N GLY A 94 0.61 -0.12 -10.39
CA GLY A 94 0.59 -1.19 -9.38
C GLY A 94 1.80 -2.11 -9.45
N SER A 95 2.40 -2.30 -10.63
CA SER A 95 3.67 -3.01 -10.77
C SER A 95 4.87 -2.20 -10.27
N GLY A 96 4.83 -0.88 -10.39
CA GLY A 96 5.77 0.03 -9.71
C GLY A 96 5.83 -0.20 -8.21
N PHE A 97 4.65 -0.32 -7.57
CA PHE A 97 4.55 -0.63 -6.15
C PHE A 97 5.06 -2.05 -5.85
N GLY A 98 4.75 -3.00 -6.73
CA GLY A 98 5.22 -4.38 -6.65
C GLY A 98 6.74 -4.53 -6.69
N LEU A 99 7.44 -3.74 -7.51
CA LEU A 99 8.91 -3.69 -7.50
C LEU A 99 9.44 -3.33 -6.10
N MET A 100 8.88 -2.29 -5.49
CA MET A 100 9.27 -1.85 -4.14
C MET A 100 8.92 -2.90 -3.07
N ALA A 101 7.73 -3.53 -3.17
CA ALA A 101 7.34 -4.62 -2.29
C ALA A 101 8.29 -5.82 -2.37
N ILE A 102 8.86 -6.11 -3.57
CA ILE A 102 9.87 -7.17 -3.71
C ILE A 102 11.13 -6.85 -2.91
N LEU A 103 11.56 -5.58 -2.86
CA LEU A 103 12.70 -5.16 -2.04
C LEU A 103 12.43 -5.33 -0.54
N VAL A 104 11.21 -5.00 -0.09
CA VAL A 104 10.76 -5.32 1.29
C VAL A 104 10.89 -6.81 1.57
N GLY A 105 10.53 -7.66 0.61
CA GLY A 105 10.66 -9.12 0.74
C GLY A 105 12.10 -9.60 0.88
N VAL A 106 13.07 -8.92 0.27
CA VAL A 106 14.50 -9.23 0.46
C VAL A 106 14.94 -8.85 1.87
N GLU A 107 14.67 -7.61 2.32
CA GLU A 107 15.15 -7.17 3.63
C GLU A 107 14.46 -7.86 4.82
N ARG A 108 13.21 -8.27 4.64
CA ARG A 108 12.49 -9.04 5.65
C ARG A 108 12.76 -10.55 5.56
N GLY A 109 13.63 -10.99 4.63
CA GLY A 109 14.01 -12.39 4.48
C GLY A 109 12.88 -13.30 4.00
N PHE A 110 11.86 -12.76 3.32
CA PHE A 110 10.79 -13.55 2.71
C PHE A 110 11.28 -14.29 1.47
N ILE A 111 12.23 -13.67 0.76
CA ILE A 111 12.95 -14.20 -0.40
C ILE A 111 14.43 -13.86 -0.31
N THR A 112 15.28 -14.58 -1.04
CA THR A 112 16.69 -14.24 -1.16
C THR A 112 16.91 -13.12 -2.18
N ARG A 113 18.05 -12.43 -2.08
CA ARG A 113 18.46 -11.41 -3.06
C ARG A 113 18.59 -11.98 -4.46
N GLU A 114 19.06 -13.21 -4.61
CA GLU A 114 19.16 -13.91 -5.90
C GLU A 114 17.79 -14.20 -6.51
N GLN A 115 16.80 -14.56 -5.69
CA GLN A 115 15.41 -14.73 -6.15
C GLN A 115 14.85 -13.38 -6.65
N ALA A 116 15.13 -12.29 -5.95
CA ALA A 116 14.76 -10.96 -6.39
C ALA A 116 15.43 -10.60 -7.73
N ILE A 117 16.75 -10.79 -7.87
CA ILE A 117 17.49 -10.56 -9.12
C ILE A 117 16.83 -11.30 -10.29
N ALA A 118 16.53 -12.60 -10.13
CA ALA A 118 15.85 -13.38 -11.17
C ALA A 118 14.45 -12.84 -11.52
N ARG A 119 13.71 -12.35 -10.52
CA ARG A 119 12.40 -11.71 -10.74
C ARG A 119 12.54 -10.39 -11.49
N TYR A 120 13.50 -9.54 -11.12
CA TYR A 120 13.77 -8.27 -11.78
C TYR A 120 14.23 -8.45 -13.22
N GLU A 121 15.11 -9.42 -13.49
CA GLU A 121 15.53 -9.76 -14.86
C GLU A 121 14.33 -10.09 -15.75
N LYS A 122 13.35 -10.83 -15.24
CA LYS A 122 12.12 -11.19 -15.94
C LYS A 122 11.22 -9.97 -16.18
N MET A 123 10.96 -9.17 -15.14
CA MET A 123 10.12 -7.97 -15.23
C MET A 123 10.70 -6.96 -16.23
N LEU A 124 12.01 -6.70 -16.16
CA LEU A 124 12.71 -5.80 -17.08
C LEU A 124 12.65 -6.32 -18.52
N SER A 125 12.83 -7.62 -18.73
CA SER A 125 12.79 -8.22 -20.07
C SER A 125 11.41 -8.11 -20.73
N PHE A 126 10.37 -8.08 -19.91
CA PHE A 126 9.01 -7.82 -20.36
C PHE A 126 8.81 -6.33 -20.68
N LEU A 127 9.15 -5.43 -19.74
CA LEU A 127 8.96 -3.98 -19.90
C LEU A 127 9.72 -3.39 -21.09
N GLU A 128 10.90 -3.94 -21.42
CA GLU A 128 11.70 -3.56 -22.59
C GLU A 128 11.05 -3.89 -23.94
N LYS A 129 10.12 -4.85 -23.96
CA LYS A 129 9.43 -5.33 -25.17
C LYS A 129 7.96 -4.94 -25.23
N ALA A 130 7.40 -4.52 -24.10
CA ALA A 130 6.03 -4.07 -24.01
C ALA A 130 5.81 -2.81 -24.85
N ASP A 131 4.57 -2.60 -25.28
CA ASP A 131 4.17 -1.38 -25.97
C ASP A 131 4.52 -0.15 -25.10
N ARG A 132 5.14 0.85 -25.74
CA ARG A 132 5.45 2.16 -25.18
C ARG A 132 5.08 3.24 -26.19
N PHE A 133 4.69 4.41 -25.68
CA PHE A 133 4.19 5.53 -26.45
C PHE A 133 4.93 6.78 -26.01
N HIS A 134 5.87 7.26 -26.83
CA HIS A 134 6.83 8.30 -26.42
C HIS A 134 7.49 7.94 -25.08
N GLY A 135 7.90 6.67 -24.97
CA GLY A 135 8.51 6.14 -23.76
C GLY A 135 7.58 5.83 -22.59
N ALA A 136 6.35 6.35 -22.54
CA ALA A 136 5.42 5.97 -21.47
C ALA A 136 4.78 4.60 -21.76
N TRP A 137 4.53 3.81 -20.72
CA TRP A 137 3.73 2.59 -20.85
C TRP A 137 2.23 2.93 -20.75
N PRO A 138 1.34 2.08 -21.29
CA PRO A 138 -0.10 2.22 -21.05
C PRO A 138 -0.47 1.90 -19.61
N HIS A 139 -1.70 2.26 -19.22
CA HIS A 139 -2.25 1.90 -17.91
C HIS A 139 -2.25 0.37 -17.69
N TRP A 140 -2.71 -0.38 -18.70
CA TRP A 140 -2.78 -1.83 -18.68
C TRP A 140 -2.06 -2.50 -19.84
N LEU A 141 -1.44 -3.64 -19.52
CA LEU A 141 -0.82 -4.54 -20.48
C LEU A 141 -1.44 -5.94 -20.39
N GLN A 142 -1.47 -6.61 -21.52
CA GLN A 142 -1.72 -8.05 -21.62
C GLN A 142 -0.42 -8.83 -21.40
N PRO A 143 -0.48 -10.15 -21.08
CA PRO A 143 0.72 -11.00 -20.96
C PRO A 143 1.60 -11.07 -22.22
N SER A 144 1.08 -10.66 -23.37
CA SER A 144 1.83 -10.53 -24.63
C SER A 144 2.75 -9.30 -24.68
N GLY A 145 2.64 -8.37 -23.71
CA GLY A 145 3.27 -7.06 -23.75
C GLY A 145 2.49 -6.03 -24.57
N LYS A 146 1.30 -6.38 -25.09
CA LYS A 146 0.43 -5.46 -25.83
C LYS A 146 -0.50 -4.67 -24.92
N THR A 147 -0.79 -3.44 -25.31
CA THR A 147 -1.73 -2.57 -24.62
C THR A 147 -3.09 -3.24 -24.47
N ALA A 148 -3.65 -3.20 -23.26
CA ALA A 148 -5.06 -3.43 -22.99
C ALA A 148 -5.68 -2.05 -22.73
N PRO A 149 -6.56 -1.53 -23.61
CA PRO A 149 -7.15 -0.22 -23.39
C PRO A 149 -7.90 -0.15 -22.06
N PHE A 150 -7.62 0.88 -21.26
CA PHE A 150 -8.34 1.12 -20.00
C PHE A 150 -9.74 1.68 -20.25
N SER A 151 -9.87 2.47 -21.32
CA SER A 151 -11.14 2.93 -21.87
C SER A 151 -11.05 3.05 -23.39
N ASN A 152 -12.15 3.42 -24.06
CA ASN A 152 -12.16 3.56 -25.52
C ASN A 152 -11.13 4.56 -26.08
N LYS A 153 -10.76 5.59 -25.31
CA LYS A 153 -9.79 6.63 -25.73
C LYS A 153 -8.44 6.51 -25.04
N ASP A 154 -8.33 5.58 -24.10
CA ASP A 154 -7.14 5.35 -23.30
C ASP A 154 -6.51 4.01 -23.70
N ASP A 155 -5.91 4.03 -24.88
CA ASP A 155 -5.24 2.91 -25.55
C ASP A 155 -3.77 3.24 -25.91
N GLY A 156 -3.22 4.25 -25.25
CA GLY A 156 -1.88 4.80 -25.47
C GLY A 156 -1.07 4.87 -24.19
N GLY A 157 -0.19 5.87 -24.07
CA GLY A 157 0.63 6.05 -22.88
C GLY A 157 -0.14 6.72 -21.75
N ASP A 158 0.05 6.21 -20.54
CA ASP A 158 -0.40 6.79 -19.27
C ASP A 158 0.85 7.24 -18.49
N LEU A 159 1.01 8.56 -18.37
CA LEU A 159 2.20 9.14 -17.76
C LEU A 159 2.20 9.05 -16.22
N VAL A 160 1.03 9.01 -15.58
CA VAL A 160 0.91 8.89 -14.12
C VAL A 160 1.29 7.47 -13.69
N GLU A 161 0.73 6.45 -14.36
CA GLU A 161 1.08 5.05 -14.12
C GLU A 161 2.56 4.79 -14.43
N THR A 162 3.07 5.37 -15.52
CA THR A 162 4.50 5.35 -15.85
C THR A 162 5.34 5.97 -14.74
N ALA A 163 4.93 7.10 -14.17
CA ALA A 163 5.66 7.74 -13.07
C ALA A 163 5.71 6.85 -11.82
N PHE A 164 4.62 6.14 -11.49
CA PHE A 164 4.62 5.16 -10.40
C PHE A 164 5.56 3.97 -10.68
N LEU A 165 5.59 3.46 -11.91
CA LEU A 165 6.53 2.42 -12.32
C LEU A 165 7.98 2.90 -12.19
N ILE A 166 8.29 4.08 -12.72
CA ILE A 166 9.63 4.68 -12.65
C ILE A 166 10.06 4.92 -11.20
N GLN A 167 9.17 5.37 -10.33
CA GLN A 167 9.46 5.52 -8.90
C GLN A 167 9.96 4.20 -8.28
N GLY A 168 9.30 3.08 -8.60
CA GLY A 168 9.73 1.75 -8.17
C GLY A 168 11.05 1.32 -8.79
N LEU A 169 11.24 1.55 -10.10
CA LEU A 169 12.46 1.19 -10.82
C LEU A 169 13.69 1.95 -10.30
N LEU A 170 13.60 3.27 -10.12
CA LEU A 170 14.71 4.07 -9.59
C LEU A 170 15.07 3.68 -8.16
N THR A 171 14.08 3.33 -7.33
CA THR A 171 14.33 2.77 -6.00
C THR A 171 15.14 1.47 -6.09
N ALA A 172 14.75 0.57 -7.00
CA ALA A 172 15.45 -0.70 -7.20
C ALA A 172 16.86 -0.52 -7.77
N LYS A 173 17.05 0.46 -8.67
CA LYS A 173 18.36 0.80 -9.23
C LYS A 173 19.35 1.17 -8.11
N GLU A 174 18.92 1.96 -7.13
CA GLU A 174 19.79 2.35 -6.01
C GLU A 174 19.95 1.24 -4.95
N TYR A 175 18.95 0.36 -4.81
CA TYR A 175 18.99 -0.80 -3.91
C TYR A 175 19.97 -1.90 -4.37
N PHE A 176 19.95 -2.22 -5.67
CA PHE A 176 20.91 -3.14 -6.27
C PHE A 176 22.24 -2.44 -6.45
N ASN A 177 23.05 -2.37 -5.41
CA ASN A 177 24.30 -1.58 -5.36
C ASN A 177 25.58 -2.44 -5.37
N SER A 178 25.46 -3.76 -5.52
CA SER A 178 26.64 -4.65 -5.59
C SER A 178 27.38 -4.47 -6.92
N SER A 179 28.69 -4.74 -6.90
CA SER A 179 29.55 -4.72 -8.10
C SER A 179 29.45 -5.99 -8.95
N ASN A 180 28.53 -6.91 -8.66
CA ASN A 180 28.34 -8.12 -9.48
C ASN A 180 27.63 -7.80 -10.81
N ASP A 181 27.94 -8.57 -11.84
CA ASP A 181 27.48 -8.33 -13.22
C ASP A 181 25.94 -8.34 -13.35
N LYS A 182 25.23 -9.13 -12.55
CA LYS A 182 23.76 -9.21 -12.63
C LYS A 182 23.09 -7.96 -12.09
N GLU A 183 23.52 -7.47 -10.92
CA GLU A 183 23.02 -6.23 -10.35
C GLU A 183 23.42 -5.01 -11.20
N LEU A 184 24.64 -5.02 -11.77
CA LEU A 184 25.06 -4.00 -12.72
C LEU A 184 24.13 -3.98 -13.95
N ALA A 185 23.84 -5.14 -14.55
CA ALA A 185 22.93 -5.23 -15.68
C ALA A 185 21.50 -4.75 -15.33
N ILE A 186 21.00 -5.05 -14.13
CA ILE A 186 19.71 -4.51 -13.66
C ILE A 186 19.74 -2.98 -13.63
N ARG A 187 20.77 -2.37 -13.02
CA ARG A 187 20.90 -0.91 -12.93
C ARG A 187 20.95 -0.24 -14.30
N GLU A 188 21.73 -0.78 -15.22
CA GLU A 188 21.90 -0.24 -16.58
C GLU A 188 20.60 -0.33 -17.39
N ARG A 189 19.88 -1.44 -17.28
CA ARG A 189 18.58 -1.63 -17.95
C ARG A 189 17.53 -0.68 -17.40
N ILE A 190 17.47 -0.51 -16.08
CA ILE A 190 16.59 0.47 -15.44
C ILE A 190 16.93 1.89 -15.93
N GLN A 191 18.22 2.26 -15.94
CA GLN A 191 18.64 3.58 -16.41
C GLN A 191 18.17 3.83 -17.85
N LYS A 192 18.34 2.86 -18.74
CA LYS A 192 17.89 2.97 -20.14
C LYS A 192 16.37 3.10 -20.27
N LEU A 193 15.60 2.37 -19.45
CA LEU A 193 14.14 2.48 -19.46
C LEU A 193 13.68 3.86 -19.01
N TRP A 194 14.28 4.36 -17.91
CA TRP A 194 14.06 5.69 -17.33
C TRP A 194 14.37 6.81 -18.33
N GLU A 195 15.56 6.80 -18.93
CA GLU A 195 15.99 7.79 -19.94
C GLU A 195 15.13 7.77 -21.20
N GLY A 196 14.40 6.68 -21.45
CA GLY A 196 13.52 6.56 -22.60
C GLY A 196 12.14 7.17 -22.41
N VAL A 197 11.77 7.69 -21.23
CA VAL A 197 10.44 8.30 -21.00
C VAL A 197 10.46 9.77 -21.42
N GLU A 198 9.66 10.13 -22.44
CA GLU A 198 9.62 11.48 -23.01
C GLU A 198 8.63 12.38 -22.26
N PHE A 199 8.94 12.80 -21.02
CA PHE A 199 8.01 13.65 -20.23
C PHE A 199 7.70 14.98 -20.94
N ASP A 200 8.65 15.56 -21.66
CA ASP A 200 8.47 16.79 -22.42
C ASP A 200 7.45 16.64 -23.56
N TRP A 201 7.34 15.46 -24.19
CA TRP A 201 6.28 15.16 -25.17
C TRP A 201 4.88 15.35 -24.57
N TYR A 202 4.69 14.86 -23.34
CA TYR A 202 3.41 14.93 -22.62
C TYR A 202 3.05 16.34 -22.14
N THR A 203 3.87 17.34 -22.43
CA THR A 203 3.46 18.74 -22.27
C THR A 203 2.53 19.22 -23.37
N LYS A 204 2.51 18.55 -24.53
CA LYS A 204 1.85 19.04 -25.75
C LYS A 204 2.35 20.44 -26.19
N GLY A 205 3.52 20.86 -25.71
CA GLY A 205 4.06 22.21 -25.91
C GLY A 205 3.43 23.28 -25.01
N GLU A 206 2.69 22.88 -23.98
CA GLU A 206 2.03 23.74 -23.00
C GLU A 206 2.78 23.70 -21.64
N ASN A 207 2.39 24.56 -20.70
CA ASN A 207 2.98 24.58 -19.35
C ASN A 207 2.21 23.70 -18.37
N VAL A 208 1.92 22.46 -18.77
CA VAL A 208 1.24 21.43 -17.96
C VAL A 208 1.60 20.05 -18.50
N LEU A 209 1.61 19.02 -17.66
CA LEU A 209 1.67 17.63 -18.14
C LEU A 209 0.27 17.08 -18.37
N TYR A 210 0.07 16.42 -19.51
CA TYR A 210 -1.12 15.65 -19.80
C TYR A 210 -0.95 14.22 -19.33
N TRP A 211 -2.02 13.66 -18.77
CA TRP A 211 -2.02 12.29 -18.27
C TRP A 211 -1.86 11.27 -19.41
N HIS A 212 -2.54 11.48 -20.54
CA HIS A 212 -2.63 10.48 -21.60
C HIS A 212 -2.23 11.03 -22.97
N TRP A 213 -1.68 10.16 -23.80
CA TRP A 213 -1.52 10.35 -25.24
C TRP A 213 -1.75 9.04 -25.98
N SER A 214 -2.45 9.06 -27.11
CA SER A 214 -2.74 7.87 -27.93
C SER A 214 -2.29 8.02 -29.38
N PRO A 215 -1.75 6.96 -30.02
CA PRO A 215 -1.50 6.98 -31.46
C PRO A 215 -2.78 7.01 -32.30
N ASN A 216 -3.90 6.52 -31.76
CA ASN A 216 -5.18 6.44 -32.46
C ASN A 216 -6.08 7.65 -32.19
N HIS A 217 -5.90 8.29 -31.02
CA HIS A 217 -6.77 9.36 -30.53
C HIS A 217 -6.04 10.67 -30.23
N GLY A 218 -4.70 10.72 -30.32
CA GLY A 218 -3.92 11.90 -29.99
C GLY A 218 -4.14 12.32 -28.54
N TRP A 219 -4.58 13.56 -28.35
CA TRP A 219 -4.81 14.18 -27.03
C TRP A 219 -6.29 14.17 -26.61
N ASP A 220 -7.12 13.32 -27.20
CA ASP A 220 -8.58 13.31 -27.02
C ASP A 220 -9.07 12.97 -25.61
N MET A 221 -8.25 12.31 -24.79
CA MET A 221 -8.50 12.18 -23.34
C MET A 221 -8.47 13.54 -22.64
N ASN A 222 -7.66 14.47 -23.16
CA ASN A 222 -7.58 15.88 -22.80
C ASN A 222 -7.60 16.13 -21.29
N PHE A 223 -6.72 15.45 -20.57
CA PHE A 223 -6.62 15.55 -19.11
C PHE A 223 -5.30 16.21 -18.70
N PRO A 224 -5.26 17.57 -18.63
CA PRO A 224 -4.13 18.28 -18.04
C PRO A 224 -4.12 18.07 -16.52
N VAL A 225 -2.99 17.67 -15.96
CA VAL A 225 -2.89 17.25 -14.54
C VAL A 225 -2.55 18.44 -13.65
N GLY A 226 -3.56 19.05 -13.03
CA GLY A 226 -3.40 20.04 -11.96
C GLY A 226 -3.37 19.39 -10.57
N GLY A 227 -2.72 20.05 -9.62
CA GLY A 227 -2.63 19.62 -8.23
C GLY A 227 -3.46 20.47 -7.26
N TYR A 228 -3.73 20.00 -6.04
CA TYR A 228 -3.10 18.82 -5.44
C TYR A 228 -3.91 17.52 -5.61
N ASN A 229 -3.28 16.47 -6.14
CA ASN A 229 -3.80 15.09 -6.17
C ASN A 229 -2.65 14.05 -6.02
N GLU A 230 -2.85 12.79 -6.39
CA GLU A 230 -1.87 11.70 -6.28
C GLU A 230 -0.63 11.82 -7.18
N ALA A 231 -0.63 12.72 -8.17
CA ALA A 231 0.30 12.67 -9.31
C ALA A 231 1.55 13.56 -9.15
N LEU A 232 1.88 14.02 -7.94
CA LEU A 232 3.06 14.88 -7.68
C LEU A 232 4.36 14.28 -8.24
N ILE A 233 4.56 12.97 -8.06
CA ILE A 233 5.78 12.26 -8.49
C ILE A 233 5.97 12.32 -10.00
N MET A 234 4.89 12.44 -10.79
CA MET A 234 4.96 12.61 -12.24
C MET A 234 5.70 13.89 -12.61
N TYR A 235 5.42 15.00 -11.91
CA TYR A 235 6.09 16.28 -12.15
C TYR A 235 7.53 16.28 -11.64
N ILE A 236 7.79 15.68 -10.48
CA ILE A 236 9.16 15.55 -9.94
C ILE A 236 10.03 14.72 -10.89
N LEU A 237 9.51 13.59 -11.38
CA LEU A 237 10.21 12.76 -12.36
C LEU A 237 10.34 13.48 -13.71
N GLY A 238 9.30 14.20 -14.15
CA GLY A 238 9.38 15.05 -15.33
C GLY A 238 10.52 16.06 -15.26
N ALA A 239 10.77 16.67 -14.09
CA ALA A 239 11.90 17.58 -13.89
C ALA A 239 13.24 16.85 -13.68
N ALA A 240 13.21 15.62 -13.17
CA ALA A 240 14.39 14.79 -12.93
C ALA A 240 14.96 14.15 -14.21
N SER A 241 14.14 13.98 -15.26
CA SER A 241 14.54 13.29 -16.48
C SER A 241 15.81 13.90 -17.08
N PRO A 242 16.89 13.12 -17.27
CA PRO A 242 18.15 13.62 -17.84
C PRO A 242 18.09 13.86 -19.35
N THR A 243 17.10 13.27 -20.03
CA THR A 243 16.98 13.26 -21.50
C THR A 243 15.76 14.04 -21.99
N HIS A 244 14.68 14.05 -21.21
CA HIS A 244 13.39 14.65 -21.57
C HIS A 244 12.81 15.50 -20.43
N PRO A 245 13.57 16.48 -19.88
CA PRO A 245 13.11 17.25 -18.73
C PRO A 245 11.98 18.22 -19.10
N ILE A 246 11.00 18.34 -18.21
CA ILE A 246 10.06 19.48 -18.24
C ILE A 246 10.77 20.74 -17.72
N LYS A 247 10.26 21.90 -18.13
CA LYS A 247 10.69 23.18 -17.54
C LYS A 247 9.95 23.43 -16.23
N LYS A 248 10.51 24.26 -15.35
CA LYS A 248 9.90 24.64 -14.07
C LYS A 248 8.51 25.25 -14.25
N GLU A 249 8.26 26.01 -15.33
CA GLU A 249 6.95 26.61 -15.59
C GLU A 249 5.84 25.57 -15.78
N VAL A 250 6.18 24.36 -16.25
CA VAL A 250 5.23 23.25 -16.38
C VAL A 250 4.69 22.84 -15.00
N TYR A 251 5.55 22.85 -13.98
CA TYR A 251 5.17 22.62 -12.58
C TYR A 251 4.40 23.83 -12.01
N ASP A 252 4.94 25.03 -12.12
CA ASP A 252 4.36 26.21 -11.48
C ASP A 252 2.97 26.58 -12.05
N GLN A 253 2.78 26.45 -13.36
CA GLN A 253 1.54 26.85 -14.03
C GLN A 253 0.55 25.69 -14.13
N GLY A 254 1.04 24.48 -14.41
CA GLY A 254 0.24 23.27 -14.55
C GLY A 254 -0.13 22.66 -13.20
N TRP A 255 0.86 22.07 -12.52
CA TRP A 255 0.64 21.40 -11.23
C TRP A 255 0.18 22.38 -10.15
N ALA A 256 0.95 23.45 -9.91
CA ALA A 256 0.69 24.37 -8.82
C ALA A 256 -0.39 25.41 -9.14
N LEU A 257 -0.96 25.37 -10.34
CA LEU A 257 -2.06 26.23 -10.80
C LEU A 257 -1.76 27.72 -10.59
N ASN A 258 -0.54 28.15 -10.91
CA ASN A 258 -0.03 29.51 -10.64
C ASN A 258 -0.14 29.92 -9.16
N GLY A 259 0.13 28.98 -8.25
CA GLY A 259 0.04 29.17 -6.80
C GLY A 259 -1.35 29.00 -6.21
N ASN A 260 -2.40 28.73 -7.02
CA ASN A 260 -3.73 28.43 -6.48
C ASN A 260 -3.76 27.10 -5.69
N ILE A 261 -2.79 26.21 -5.91
CA ILE A 261 -2.63 24.99 -5.12
C ILE A 261 -2.41 25.28 -3.62
N ALA A 262 -1.87 26.45 -3.25
CA ALA A 262 -1.60 26.81 -1.86
C ALA A 262 -2.84 27.38 -1.11
N LYS A 263 -4.01 27.43 -1.75
CA LYS A 263 -5.26 27.91 -1.14
C LYS A 263 -5.92 26.80 -0.32
N ASP A 264 -5.33 26.49 0.81
CA ASP A 264 -5.82 25.44 1.71
C ASP A 264 -7.13 25.83 2.44
N THR A 265 -7.65 24.89 3.21
CA THR A 265 -8.81 25.09 4.08
C THR A 265 -8.59 24.38 5.42
N THR A 266 -9.52 24.55 6.36
CA THR A 266 -9.53 23.78 7.61
C THR A 266 -10.67 22.78 7.61
N TYR A 267 -10.36 21.52 7.90
CA TYR A 267 -11.36 20.47 8.05
C TYR A 267 -11.05 19.58 9.26
N TYR A 268 -12.06 19.26 10.07
CA TYR A 268 -11.88 18.60 11.38
C TYR A 268 -10.81 19.25 12.28
N GLY A 269 -10.68 20.58 12.19
CA GLY A 269 -9.74 21.40 12.95
C GLY A 269 -8.27 21.26 12.53
N LEU A 270 -8.00 20.80 11.31
CA LEU A 270 -6.67 20.70 10.72
C LEU A 270 -6.64 21.43 9.38
N GLU A 271 -5.55 22.15 9.12
CA GLU A 271 -5.24 22.73 7.81
C GLU A 271 -5.00 21.61 6.79
N THR A 272 -5.51 21.77 5.57
CA THR A 272 -5.26 20.81 4.49
C THR A 272 -3.89 21.01 3.85
N GLU A 273 -3.14 22.07 4.21
CA GLU A 273 -1.85 22.53 3.67
C GLU A 273 -1.84 22.91 2.19
N LEU A 274 -2.54 22.16 1.35
CA LEU A 274 -2.78 22.46 -0.05
C LEU A 274 -4.28 22.36 -0.35
N ASN A 275 -4.68 22.98 -1.45
CA ASN A 275 -5.98 22.80 -2.05
C ASN A 275 -6.01 21.45 -2.76
N HIS A 276 -6.71 20.48 -2.18
CA HIS A 276 -6.96 19.18 -2.80
C HIS A 276 -7.81 19.40 -4.06
N TYR A 277 -7.13 19.33 -5.19
CA TYR A 277 -7.72 19.62 -6.49
C TYR A 277 -8.49 18.41 -6.98
N GLU A 278 -9.79 18.59 -7.05
CA GLU A 278 -10.64 17.93 -8.04
C GLU A 278 -11.72 18.93 -8.44
N HIS A 279 -12.48 18.64 -9.49
CA HIS A 279 -13.55 19.51 -10.01
C HIS A 279 -14.75 19.68 -9.06
N ASP A 280 -14.56 19.48 -7.76
CA ASP A 280 -15.59 19.62 -6.73
C ASP A 280 -15.10 20.44 -5.52
N LYS A 281 -15.90 20.46 -4.45
CA LYS A 281 -15.66 21.28 -3.24
C LYS A 281 -15.18 20.44 -2.06
N SER A 282 -14.72 19.21 -2.32
CA SER A 282 -14.26 18.30 -1.26
C SER A 282 -13.05 18.90 -0.56
N PRO A 283 -13.04 19.02 0.78
CA PRO A 283 -11.89 19.58 1.49
C PRO A 283 -10.62 18.73 1.33
N VAL A 284 -10.78 17.41 1.18
CA VAL A 284 -9.68 16.45 1.00
C VAL A 284 -10.10 15.35 0.03
N GLY A 285 -9.14 14.84 -0.74
CA GLY A 285 -9.35 13.68 -1.63
C GLY A 285 -9.36 12.33 -0.90
N PRO A 286 -9.51 11.23 -1.66
CA PRO A 286 -9.26 9.87 -1.16
C PRO A 286 -7.84 9.71 -0.59
N LEU A 287 -7.65 8.86 0.42
CA LEU A 287 -6.41 8.88 1.21
C LEU A 287 -5.16 8.39 0.45
N PHE A 288 -5.32 7.67 -0.66
CA PHE A 288 -4.18 7.23 -1.48
C PHE A 288 -3.35 8.39 -2.07
N TRP A 289 -3.92 9.61 -2.13
CA TRP A 289 -3.17 10.81 -2.53
C TRP A 289 -2.02 11.15 -1.58
N ALA A 290 -2.08 10.69 -0.32
CA ALA A 290 -0.98 10.79 0.64
C ALA A 290 0.00 9.61 0.56
N HIS A 291 -0.19 8.66 -0.37
CA HIS A 291 0.59 7.42 -0.46
C HIS A 291 1.39 7.31 -1.75
N TYR A 292 0.75 7.33 -2.93
CA TYR A 292 1.37 6.83 -4.17
C TYR A 292 2.62 7.62 -4.59
N SER A 293 2.55 8.95 -4.53
CA SER A 293 3.69 9.81 -4.81
C SER A 293 4.78 9.79 -3.72
N TYR A 294 4.55 9.12 -2.59
CA TYR A 294 5.41 9.15 -1.40
C TYR A 294 5.93 7.77 -0.99
N LEU A 295 5.83 6.78 -1.88
CA LEU A 295 6.39 5.45 -1.63
C LEU A 295 7.91 5.48 -1.66
N GLY A 296 8.49 6.22 -2.61
CA GLY A 296 9.92 6.50 -2.73
C GLY A 296 10.27 7.94 -2.35
N LEU A 297 9.51 8.93 -2.81
CA LEU A 297 9.75 10.32 -2.41
C LEU A 297 9.49 10.49 -0.92
N ASN A 298 10.52 10.87 -0.16
CA ASN A 298 10.40 11.05 1.28
C ASN A 298 9.67 12.37 1.61
N PRO A 299 8.47 12.35 2.23
CA PRO A 299 7.80 13.58 2.63
C PRO A 299 8.41 14.23 3.89
N LYS A 300 9.21 13.52 4.69
CA LYS A 300 9.83 14.08 5.92
C LYS A 300 10.86 15.16 5.57
N GLY A 301 10.56 16.40 5.95
CA GLY A 301 11.40 17.56 5.63
C GLY A 301 11.30 18.01 4.18
N LEU A 302 10.33 17.49 3.42
CA LEU A 302 10.03 17.91 2.05
C LEU A 302 9.09 19.11 2.06
N SER A 303 9.49 20.18 1.40
CA SER A 303 8.68 21.38 1.21
C SER A 303 9.11 22.10 -0.06
N ASP A 304 8.22 22.88 -0.63
CA ASP A 304 8.52 23.85 -1.68
C ASP A 304 7.86 25.18 -1.34
N LYS A 305 7.76 26.08 -2.34
CA LYS A 305 7.07 27.36 -2.19
C LYS A 305 5.59 27.22 -1.79
N TYR A 306 4.95 26.08 -2.09
CA TYR A 306 3.50 25.92 -1.98
C TYR A 306 3.08 25.21 -0.69
N GLY A 307 3.83 24.22 -0.21
CA GLY A 307 3.40 23.47 0.97
C GLY A 307 4.48 22.66 1.68
N ASN A 308 4.12 22.16 2.86
CA ASN A 308 4.89 21.19 3.65
C ASN A 308 4.27 19.80 3.48
N TYR A 309 4.96 18.92 2.77
CA TYR A 309 4.38 17.64 2.34
C TYR A 309 4.28 16.60 3.47
N TRP A 310 5.08 16.72 4.54
CA TRP A 310 4.87 15.91 5.74
C TRP A 310 3.58 16.31 6.47
N LYS A 311 3.39 17.62 6.68
CA LYS A 311 2.20 18.15 7.36
C LYS A 311 0.94 17.89 6.53
N LEU A 312 1.03 18.03 5.21
CA LEU A 312 -0.05 17.71 4.25
C LEU A 312 -0.53 16.28 4.43
N ASN A 313 0.38 15.31 4.31
CA ASN A 313 0.04 13.89 4.37
C ASN A 313 -0.44 13.49 5.77
N GLN A 314 0.18 14.03 6.82
CA GLN A 314 -0.24 13.76 8.20
C GLN A 314 -1.62 14.33 8.52
N ASN A 315 -1.90 15.57 8.11
CA ASN A 315 -3.22 16.18 8.31
C ASN A 315 -4.28 15.46 7.48
N HIS A 316 -3.98 15.07 6.24
CA HIS A 316 -4.90 14.31 5.39
C HIS A 316 -5.30 12.98 6.04
N ALA A 317 -4.35 12.20 6.56
CA ALA A 317 -4.64 10.97 7.30
C ALA A 317 -5.43 11.21 8.59
N LEU A 318 -5.05 12.23 9.39
CA LEU A 318 -5.75 12.55 10.63
C LEU A 318 -7.17 13.07 10.41
N ILE A 319 -7.43 13.79 9.31
CA ILE A 319 -8.77 14.21 8.90
C ILE A 319 -9.66 12.99 8.63
N HIS A 320 -9.15 12.00 7.88
CA HIS A 320 -9.85 10.74 7.63
C HIS A 320 -10.11 9.96 8.93
N TYR A 321 -9.12 9.87 9.81
CA TYR A 321 -9.29 9.26 11.14
C TYR A 321 -10.36 9.98 11.96
N LYS A 322 -10.30 11.30 12.07
CA LYS A 322 -11.30 12.12 12.81
C LYS A 322 -12.70 11.99 12.23
N HIS A 323 -12.85 11.87 10.92
CA HIS A 323 -14.13 11.60 10.29
C HIS A 323 -14.71 10.25 10.75
N ALA A 324 -13.91 9.18 10.74
CA ALA A 324 -14.34 7.86 11.22
C ALA A 324 -14.71 7.87 12.71
N VAL A 325 -13.97 8.60 13.54
CA VAL A 325 -14.27 8.76 14.98
C VAL A 325 -15.57 9.54 15.19
N ALA A 326 -15.79 10.62 14.42
CA ALA A 326 -17.01 11.40 14.51
C ALA A 326 -18.24 10.65 13.96
N ASN A 327 -18.03 9.81 12.94
CA ASN A 327 -19.03 8.96 12.28
C ASN A 327 -20.38 9.67 12.03
N PRO A 328 -20.40 10.79 11.26
CA PRO A 328 -21.60 11.60 11.10
C PRO A 328 -22.77 10.82 10.47
N ASN A 329 -22.47 9.83 9.64
CA ASN A 329 -23.42 8.97 8.97
C ASN A 329 -23.87 7.76 9.81
N LYS A 330 -23.28 7.55 11.00
CA LYS A 330 -23.57 6.46 11.94
C LYS A 330 -23.40 5.06 11.32
N PHE A 331 -22.42 4.89 10.44
CA PHE A 331 -22.08 3.59 9.89
C PHE A 331 -21.54 2.64 10.96
N LYS A 332 -21.90 1.37 10.86
CA LYS A 332 -21.49 0.35 11.83
C LYS A 332 -19.99 0.11 11.74
N GLY A 333 -19.35 0.02 12.91
CA GLY A 333 -17.93 -0.32 13.05
C GLY A 333 -16.99 0.87 13.09
N TYR A 334 -17.35 2.01 12.47
CA TYR A 334 -16.48 3.19 12.39
C TYR A 334 -16.12 3.70 13.78
N GLY A 335 -14.86 4.11 13.95
CA GLY A 335 -14.37 4.67 15.20
C GLY A 335 -12.85 4.64 15.31
N GLU A 336 -12.33 4.72 16.53
CA GLU A 336 -10.89 4.79 16.81
C GLU A 336 -10.09 3.57 16.30
N LYS A 337 -10.77 2.42 16.11
CA LYS A 337 -10.18 1.16 15.66
C LYS A 337 -10.49 0.80 14.21
N ALA A 338 -11.40 1.50 13.55
CA ALA A 338 -11.86 1.19 12.20
C ALA A 338 -12.08 2.48 11.41
N TRP A 339 -11.12 2.80 10.56
CA TRP A 339 -11.06 4.05 9.79
C TRP A 339 -10.32 3.83 8.47
N GLY A 340 -10.41 4.81 7.58
CA GLY A 340 -9.66 4.85 6.33
C GLY A 340 -10.57 4.79 5.11
N PHE A 341 -10.62 5.89 4.37
CA PHE A 341 -11.45 6.06 3.17
C PHE A 341 -10.54 6.32 1.97
N THR A 342 -10.61 5.47 0.96
CA THR A 342 -9.86 5.68 -0.27
C THR A 342 -10.59 5.06 -1.46
N SER A 343 -10.12 5.35 -2.67
CA SER A 343 -10.59 4.68 -3.87
C SER A 343 -10.37 3.18 -3.77
N SER A 344 -11.43 2.39 -3.93
CA SER A 344 -11.42 0.92 -3.77
C SER A 344 -12.67 0.30 -4.38
N TYR A 345 -12.77 -1.03 -4.35
CA TYR A 345 -14.06 -1.70 -4.53
C TYR A 345 -15.10 -1.16 -3.53
N SER A 346 -16.35 -1.15 -3.97
CA SER A 346 -17.52 -0.69 -3.23
C SER A 346 -18.72 -1.57 -3.57
N MET A 347 -19.81 -1.48 -2.78
CA MET A 347 -21.01 -2.32 -2.96
C MET A 347 -21.59 -2.27 -4.38
N LYS A 348 -21.40 -1.15 -5.08
CA LYS A 348 -21.89 -0.92 -6.46
C LYS A 348 -20.74 -0.77 -7.47
N GLY A 349 -19.64 -1.49 -7.29
CA GLY A 349 -18.51 -1.48 -8.22
C GLY A 349 -17.25 -0.92 -7.58
N TYR A 350 -16.84 0.28 -7.99
CA TYR A 350 -15.64 0.98 -7.50
C TYR A 350 -15.99 2.44 -7.23
N ALA A 351 -15.45 3.04 -6.18
CA ALA A 351 -15.73 4.43 -5.82
C ALA A 351 -14.55 5.09 -5.11
N GLY A 352 -14.38 6.40 -5.32
CA GLY A 352 -13.41 7.24 -4.63
C GLY A 352 -13.90 7.68 -3.25
N HIS A 353 -13.83 6.77 -2.26
CA HIS A 353 -14.30 7.06 -0.90
C HIS A 353 -13.41 8.11 -0.23
N ARG A 354 -14.06 9.07 0.42
CA ARG A 354 -13.44 10.17 1.18
C ARG A 354 -14.46 10.72 2.19
N PRO A 355 -14.03 11.50 3.20
CA PRO A 355 -14.91 11.97 4.28
C PRO A 355 -16.23 12.64 3.87
N ASP A 356 -16.30 13.32 2.74
CA ASP A 356 -17.53 13.97 2.25
C ASP A 356 -18.27 13.16 1.15
N ASN A 357 -17.66 12.06 0.70
CA ASN A 357 -18.27 11.03 -0.16
C ASN A 357 -18.11 9.66 0.51
N ASP A 358 -18.63 9.56 1.74
CA ASP A 358 -18.57 8.38 2.58
C ASP A 358 -19.79 7.47 2.31
N LEU A 359 -19.50 6.28 1.78
CA LEU A 359 -20.51 5.27 1.43
C LEU A 359 -20.65 4.15 2.48
N GLY A 360 -20.02 4.28 3.64
CA GLY A 360 -20.01 3.21 4.64
C GLY A 360 -18.98 2.11 4.36
N VAL A 361 -18.00 2.39 3.49
CA VAL A 361 -16.93 1.46 3.09
C VAL A 361 -15.60 1.86 3.72
N ILE A 362 -14.94 0.91 4.39
CA ILE A 362 -13.54 1.03 4.79
C ILE A 362 -12.68 0.23 3.82
N ALA A 363 -11.60 0.86 3.36
CA ALA A 363 -10.57 0.23 2.55
C ALA A 363 -9.27 0.14 3.37
N PRO A 364 -8.82 -1.07 3.76
CA PRO A 364 -7.70 -1.24 4.68
C PRO A 364 -6.40 -0.51 4.30
N THR A 365 -6.11 -0.39 3.00
CA THR A 365 -4.91 0.31 2.52
C THR A 365 -4.85 1.76 3.00
N ALA A 366 -6.00 2.45 3.16
CA ALA A 366 -6.05 3.84 3.61
C ALA A 366 -5.37 4.02 4.98
N ALA A 367 -5.78 3.26 5.98
CA ALA A 367 -5.22 3.33 7.32
C ALA A 367 -3.83 2.68 7.39
N LEU A 368 -3.64 1.53 6.76
CA LEU A 368 -2.39 0.76 6.85
C LEU A 368 -1.22 1.44 6.13
N SER A 369 -1.44 2.05 4.97
CA SER A 369 -0.41 2.79 4.24
C SER A 369 -0.16 4.19 4.80
N SER A 370 -1.01 4.64 5.73
CA SER A 370 -0.76 5.84 6.55
C SER A 370 0.11 5.57 7.78
N MET A 371 0.68 4.36 7.93
CA MET A 371 1.53 3.97 9.07
C MET A 371 2.61 5.00 9.41
N PRO A 372 3.34 5.60 8.45
CA PRO A 372 4.35 6.58 8.80
C PRO A 372 3.79 7.87 9.40
N TYR A 373 2.55 8.25 9.05
CA TYR A 373 1.95 9.53 9.41
C TYR A 373 1.14 9.47 10.72
N THR A 374 0.44 8.36 10.93
CA THR A 374 -0.47 8.11 12.05
C THR A 374 -0.22 6.73 12.66
N PRO A 375 1.00 6.43 13.13
CA PRO A 375 1.39 5.07 13.51
C PRO A 375 0.52 4.49 14.61
N LYS A 376 0.09 5.31 15.58
CA LYS A 376 -0.78 4.85 16.68
C LYS A 376 -2.14 4.39 16.15
N GLU A 377 -2.78 5.20 15.32
CA GLU A 377 -4.11 4.95 14.75
C GLU A 377 -4.07 3.80 13.73
N SER A 378 -3.01 3.73 12.92
CA SER A 378 -2.79 2.66 11.94
C SER A 378 -2.47 1.32 12.61
N LEU A 379 -1.68 1.30 13.69
CA LEU A 379 -1.44 0.07 14.47
C LEU A 379 -2.69 -0.39 15.21
N ALA A 380 -3.52 0.53 15.72
CA ALA A 380 -4.81 0.18 16.32
C ALA A 380 -5.74 -0.48 15.29
N PHE A 381 -5.77 0.03 14.05
CA PHE A 381 -6.52 -0.57 12.94
C PHE A 381 -5.97 -1.95 12.53
N LEU A 382 -4.64 -2.08 12.41
CA LEU A 382 -3.98 -3.36 12.13
C LEU A 382 -4.35 -4.41 13.18
N ARG A 383 -4.27 -4.05 14.47
CA ARG A 383 -4.64 -4.93 15.57
C ARG A 383 -6.11 -5.34 15.47
N TYR A 384 -7.01 -4.37 15.26
CA TYR A 384 -8.43 -4.63 15.08
C TYR A 384 -8.71 -5.64 13.96
N LEU A 385 -8.10 -5.46 12.78
CA LEU A 385 -8.24 -6.41 11.68
C LEU A 385 -7.81 -7.83 12.07
N TYR A 386 -6.68 -7.98 12.76
CA TYR A 386 -6.11 -9.31 13.05
C TYR A 386 -6.64 -9.97 14.34
N THR A 387 -7.34 -9.23 15.20
CA THR A 387 -7.89 -9.79 16.46
C THR A 387 -9.40 -9.77 16.54
N GLU A 388 -10.08 -8.87 15.82
CA GLU A 388 -11.52 -8.68 15.89
C GLU A 388 -12.23 -8.88 14.53
N GLN A 389 -11.51 -8.78 13.39
CA GLN A 389 -12.07 -8.91 12.03
C GLN A 389 -11.22 -9.79 11.11
N ASP A 390 -10.70 -10.91 11.63
CA ASP A 390 -9.80 -11.79 10.88
C ASP A 390 -10.44 -12.42 9.63
N SER A 391 -11.77 -12.49 9.57
CA SER A 391 -12.54 -12.91 8.39
C SER A 391 -12.37 -12.00 7.16
N LEU A 392 -11.92 -10.77 7.36
CA LEU A 392 -11.61 -9.80 6.30
C LEU A 392 -10.20 -9.98 5.72
N ILE A 393 -9.45 -10.97 6.21
CA ILE A 393 -8.07 -11.25 5.81
C ILE A 393 -8.05 -12.56 5.04
N GLY A 394 -7.55 -12.52 3.81
CA GLY A 394 -7.35 -13.71 3.01
C GLY A 394 -5.88 -14.02 2.78
N LYS A 395 -5.62 -14.79 1.71
CA LYS A 395 -4.29 -15.25 1.34
C LYS A 395 -3.27 -14.11 1.18
N TYR A 396 -3.68 -12.98 0.61
CA TYR A 396 -2.78 -11.88 0.25
C TYR A 396 -2.89 -10.68 1.19
N GLY A 397 -3.28 -10.93 2.45
CA GLY A 397 -3.51 -9.87 3.44
C GLY A 397 -5.00 -9.49 3.51
N PRO A 398 -5.33 -8.29 4.01
CA PRO A 398 -6.71 -7.83 4.05
C PRO A 398 -7.29 -7.74 2.63
N TYR A 399 -8.58 -8.06 2.48
CA TYR A 399 -9.31 -7.78 1.25
C TYR A 399 -9.44 -6.27 1.03
N ASP A 400 -9.69 -5.92 -0.22
CA ASP A 400 -9.67 -4.55 -0.75
C ASP A 400 -10.53 -3.56 0.05
N ALA A 401 -11.75 -3.98 0.40
CA ALA A 401 -12.72 -3.13 1.09
C ALA A 401 -13.85 -3.92 1.75
N TYR A 402 -14.52 -3.30 2.71
CA TYR A 402 -15.68 -3.86 3.40
C TYR A 402 -16.65 -2.78 3.92
N SER A 403 -17.92 -3.16 4.12
CA SER A 403 -18.93 -2.40 4.86
C SER A 403 -19.57 -3.32 5.90
N LEU A 404 -19.37 -3.01 7.20
CA LEU A 404 -20.05 -3.75 8.26
C LEU A 404 -21.54 -3.35 8.39
N THR A 405 -21.91 -2.16 7.92
CA THR A 405 -23.29 -1.69 7.86
C THR A 405 -24.11 -2.56 6.92
N ASP A 406 -23.57 -2.81 5.73
CA ASP A 406 -24.25 -3.55 4.66
C ASP A 406 -23.92 -5.05 4.68
N ASN A 407 -23.10 -5.49 5.64
CA ASN A 407 -22.57 -6.86 5.70
C ASN A 407 -21.94 -7.30 4.36
N TRP A 408 -21.07 -6.43 3.83
CA TRP A 408 -20.45 -6.59 2.53
C TRP A 408 -18.94 -6.66 2.65
N SER A 409 -18.36 -7.67 2.04
CA SER A 409 -16.93 -7.82 1.79
C SER A 409 -16.77 -8.83 0.66
N LEU A 410 -15.85 -8.59 -0.25
CA LEU A 410 -15.54 -9.55 -1.34
C LEU A 410 -14.12 -10.08 -1.16
N PRO A 411 -13.85 -11.35 -1.49
CA PRO A 411 -12.54 -11.93 -1.35
C PRO A 411 -11.63 -11.53 -2.53
N ARG A 412 -11.40 -10.22 -2.66
CA ARG A 412 -10.80 -9.56 -3.81
C ARG A 412 -9.73 -8.58 -3.35
N TYR A 413 -8.79 -8.32 -4.25
CA TYR A 413 -7.62 -7.47 -4.02
C TYR A 413 -7.32 -6.67 -5.29
N LEU A 414 -6.75 -5.47 -5.11
CA LEU A 414 -6.16 -4.64 -6.17
C LEU A 414 -4.67 -4.43 -5.93
N ALA A 415 -3.85 -4.40 -6.98
CA ALA A 415 -2.42 -4.14 -6.84
C ALA A 415 -2.14 -2.76 -6.23
N ILE A 416 -2.91 -1.76 -6.64
CA ILE A 416 -2.74 -0.38 -6.21
C ILE A 416 -3.10 -0.17 -4.73
N ASP A 417 -3.87 -1.08 -4.14
CA ASP A 417 -4.22 -1.06 -2.72
C ASP A 417 -3.29 -1.95 -1.90
N GLN A 418 -2.93 -3.13 -2.42
CA GLN A 418 -1.99 -4.02 -1.74
C GLN A 418 -0.55 -3.49 -1.75
N GLY A 419 -0.12 -2.77 -2.80
CA GLY A 419 1.25 -2.34 -3.01
C GLY A 419 1.77 -1.35 -1.95
N PRO A 420 1.03 -0.28 -1.66
CA PRO A 420 1.42 0.71 -0.66
C PRO A 420 1.53 0.14 0.76
N ILE A 421 0.82 -0.94 1.11
CA ILE A 421 0.79 -1.47 2.48
C ILE A 421 2.18 -1.91 2.96
N PRO A 422 2.85 -2.91 2.34
CA PRO A 422 4.16 -3.35 2.80
C PRO A 422 5.23 -2.27 2.62
N VAL A 423 5.11 -1.42 1.60
CA VAL A 423 6.06 -0.34 1.30
C VAL A 423 6.03 0.76 2.37
N MET A 424 4.84 1.26 2.71
CA MET A 424 4.70 2.31 3.71
C MET A 424 4.94 1.79 5.13
N ILE A 425 4.60 0.52 5.42
CA ILE A 425 5.03 -0.12 6.67
C ILE A 425 6.56 -0.18 6.73
N GLU A 426 7.23 -0.53 5.64
CA GLU A 426 8.70 -0.57 5.64
C GLU A 426 9.31 0.82 5.80
N ASN A 427 8.75 1.84 5.15
CA ASN A 427 9.17 3.23 5.36
C ASN A 427 8.94 3.72 6.80
N TYR A 428 7.89 3.24 7.47
CA TYR A 428 7.70 3.49 8.90
C TYR A 428 8.76 2.79 9.75
N ARG A 429 9.09 1.53 9.47
CA ARG A 429 10.01 0.71 10.27
C ARG A 429 11.48 1.09 10.09
N SER A 430 11.91 1.33 8.86
CA SER A 430 13.31 1.57 8.50
C SER A 430 13.53 2.81 7.65
N GLY A 431 12.51 3.29 6.91
CA GLY A 431 12.70 4.36 5.93
C GLY A 431 13.43 3.92 4.67
N MET A 432 13.57 2.62 4.43
CA MET A 432 14.42 2.08 3.38
C MET A 432 14.06 2.56 1.97
N LEU A 433 12.79 2.52 1.58
CA LEU A 433 12.40 2.85 0.20
C LEU A 433 12.58 4.34 -0.05
N TRP A 434 12.28 5.16 0.97
CA TRP A 434 12.65 6.57 0.99
C TRP A 434 14.15 6.79 0.81
N TYR A 435 14.98 6.06 1.56
CA TYR A 435 16.45 6.19 1.46
C TYR A 435 16.94 5.90 0.04
N TYR A 436 16.55 4.77 -0.54
CA TYR A 436 17.04 4.37 -1.86
C TYR A 436 16.51 5.25 -2.98
N PHE A 437 15.22 5.60 -3.00
CA PHE A 437 14.71 6.52 -4.02
C PHE A 437 15.38 7.90 -3.92
N MET A 438 15.47 8.45 -2.71
CA MET A 438 16.10 9.75 -2.47
C MET A 438 17.61 9.71 -2.64
N LYS A 439 18.27 8.56 -2.82
CA LYS A 439 19.71 8.50 -3.13
C LYS A 439 20.00 8.82 -4.59
N ASN A 440 19.03 8.68 -5.48
CA ASN A 440 19.21 8.84 -6.90
C ASN A 440 19.52 10.30 -7.28
N GLU A 441 20.61 10.51 -8.02
CA GLU A 441 21.08 11.86 -8.39
C GLU A 441 20.13 12.60 -9.34
N ASP A 442 19.39 11.87 -10.19
CA ASP A 442 18.43 12.48 -11.13
C ASP A 442 17.25 13.08 -10.35
N VAL A 443 16.77 12.35 -9.33
CA VAL A 443 15.73 12.83 -8.40
C VAL A 443 16.17 14.13 -7.72
N HIS A 444 17.42 14.23 -7.27
CA HIS A 444 17.96 15.47 -6.70
C HIS A 444 17.94 16.62 -7.70
N ARG A 445 18.33 16.37 -8.95
CA ARG A 445 18.27 17.39 -10.00
C ARG A 445 16.84 17.88 -10.24
N GLY A 446 15.87 16.97 -10.27
CA GLY A 446 14.45 17.33 -10.41
C GLY A 446 13.93 18.14 -9.24
N LEU A 447 14.17 17.70 -8.00
CA LEU A 447 13.77 18.43 -6.79
C LEU A 447 14.40 19.83 -6.75
N ASN A 448 15.70 19.95 -7.05
CA ASN A 448 16.39 21.24 -7.09
C ASN A 448 15.85 22.15 -8.22
N ALA A 449 15.57 21.60 -9.40
CA ALA A 449 15.00 22.35 -10.53
C ALA A 449 13.60 22.90 -10.23
N LEU A 450 12.84 22.19 -9.39
CA LEU A 450 11.53 22.61 -8.91
C LEU A 450 11.59 23.40 -7.59
N GLU A 451 12.79 23.69 -7.08
CA GLU A 451 13.03 24.47 -5.85
C GLU A 451 12.45 23.82 -4.57
N PHE A 452 12.43 22.49 -4.51
CA PHE A 452 12.11 21.77 -3.28
C PHE A 452 13.28 21.82 -2.29
N THR A 453 12.94 22.01 -1.03
CA THR A 453 13.81 21.71 0.12
C THR A 453 13.50 20.30 0.61
N TYR A 454 14.53 19.50 0.85
CA TYR A 454 14.40 18.12 1.30
C TYR A 454 15.55 17.73 2.25
N VAL A 455 15.33 16.65 3.01
CA VAL A 455 16.35 16.06 3.88
C VAL A 455 16.62 14.63 3.43
N MET A 456 17.90 14.28 3.33
CA MET A 456 18.30 12.91 3.03
C MET A 456 17.91 11.98 4.19
N PRO A 457 17.17 10.87 3.92
CA PRO A 457 16.95 9.83 4.90
C PRO A 457 18.29 9.28 5.40
N LYS A 458 18.34 8.90 6.68
CA LYS A 458 19.49 8.18 7.23
C LYS A 458 19.32 6.69 6.95
N GLU A 459 20.42 6.01 6.67
CA GLU A 459 20.49 4.54 6.55
C GLU A 459 20.26 3.86 7.91
#